data_AF-S7Q4C1-F1
#
_entry.id   AF-S7Q4C1-F1
#
_cell.length_a   1.000
_cell.length_b   1.000
_cell.length_c   1.000
_cell.angle_alpha   90.00
_cell.angle_beta   90.00
_cell.angle_gamma   90.00
#
_symmetry.space_group_name_H-M   'P 1'
#
loop_
_entity.id
_entity.type
_entity.pdbx_description
1 polymer ?
#
loop_
_entity_poly.entity_id
_entity_poly.type
_entity_poly.pdbx_seq_one_letter_code
_entity_poly.pdbx_strand_id
1 'polypeptide(L)' 'LVILVVVLGLMAATWFTTPKGPNQTLIRTSVLLTLACCYLMWMITYLAQVHPL' A
#
# COMPACT_ATOMS: atom_id res chain seq x y z
N LEU A 1 6.38 -6.15 10.43
CA LEU A 1 5.02 -6.00 10.99
C LEU A 1 4.58 -4.54 11.08
N VAL A 2 5.37 -3.64 11.70
CA VAL A 2 5.04 -2.20 11.79
C VAL A 2 4.72 -1.57 10.42
N ILE A 3 5.60 -1.75 9.43
CA ILE A 3 5.42 -1.18 8.08
C ILE A 3 4.13 -1.68 7.41
N LEU A 4 3.82 -2.98 7.57
CA LEU A 4 2.57 -3.54 7.04
C LEU A 4 1.34 -2.85 7.64
N VAL A 5 1.32 -2.64 8.97
CA VAL A 5 0.22 -1.97 9.66
C VAL A 5 0.08 -0.51 9.19
N VAL A 6 1.20 0.19 9.00
CA VAL A 6 1.19 1.56 8.46
C VAL A 6 0.60 1.60 7.05
N VAL A 7 1.03 0.70 6.16
CA VAL A 7 0.52 0.64 4.78
C VAL A 7 -0.98 0.33 4.76
N LEU A 8 -1.44 -0.64 5.54
CA LEU A 8 -2.87 -0.96 5.66
C LEU A 8 -3.68 0.21 6.23
N GLY A 9 -3.13 0.92 7.21
CA GLY A 9 -3.72 2.15 7.76
C GLY A 9 -3.87 3.25 6.71
N LEU A 10 -2.86 3.46 5.87
CA LEU A 10 -2.93 4.41 4.77
C LEU A 10 -3.95 3.99 3.71
N MET A 11 -4.02 2.71 3.36
CA MET A 11 -5.03 2.19 2.43
C MET A 11 -6.45 2.42 2.95
N ALA A 12 -6.69 2.15 4.24
CA ALA A 12 -7.98 2.43 4.87
C ALA A 12 -8.28 3.93 4.88
N ALA A 13 -7.31 4.78 5.24
CA ALA A 13 -7.46 6.22 5.24
C ALA A 13 -7.85 6.74 3.85
N THR A 14 -7.15 6.34 2.79
CA THR A 14 -7.50 6.71 1.41
C THR A 14 -8.92 6.31 1.05
N TRP A 15 -9.37 5.12 1.46
CA TRP A 15 -10.73 4.67 1.19
C TRP A 15 -11.78 5.62 1.78
N PHE A 16 -11.61 6.04 3.03
CA PHE A 16 -12.55 6.93 3.71
C PHE A 16 -12.42 8.41 3.32
N THR A 17 -11.22 8.89 3.01
CA THR A 17 -10.97 10.32 2.75
C THR A 17 -11.18 10.73 1.30
N THR A 18 -11.18 9.79 0.34
CA THR A 18 -11.34 10.14 -1.08
C THR A 18 -12.74 10.76 -1.32
N PRO A 19 -12.83 12.01 -1.81
CA PRO A 19 -14.10 12.70 -2.01
C PRO A 19 -14.97 12.00 -3.05
N LYS A 20 -16.29 12.14 -2.89
CA LYS A 20 -17.26 11.61 -3.85
C LYS A 20 -17.20 12.42 -5.15
N GLY A 21 -17.04 11.74 -6.27
CA GLY A 21 -16.97 12.36 -7.58
C GLY A 21 -16.76 11.32 -8.70
N PRO A 22 -16.75 11.75 -9.97
CA PRO A 22 -16.64 10.85 -11.12
C PRO A 22 -15.39 9.95 -11.08
N ASN A 23 -14.31 10.48 -10.51
CA ASN A 23 -13.01 9.81 -10.44
C ASN A 23 -12.77 9.08 -9.10
N GLN A 24 -13.76 8.97 -8.22
CA GLN A 24 -13.55 8.44 -6.87
C GLN A 24 -13.01 7.00 -6.88
N THR A 25 -13.60 6.12 -7.70
CA THR A 25 -13.15 4.72 -7.82
C THR A 25 -11.74 4.65 -8.40
N LEU A 26 -11.45 5.45 -9.43
CA LEU A 26 -10.12 5.50 -10.05
C LEU A 26 -9.07 5.90 -9.02
N ILE A 27 -9.29 6.99 -8.29
CA ILE A 27 -8.33 7.47 -7.29
C ILE A 27 -8.11 6.42 -6.19
N ARG A 28 -9.19 5.81 -5.68
CA ARG A 28 -9.09 4.73 -4.68
C ARG A 28 -8.25 3.57 -5.21
N THR A 29 -8.60 3.01 -6.36
CA THR A 29 -7.91 1.82 -6.87
C THR A 29 -6.47 2.11 -7.26
N SER A 30 -6.18 3.26 -7.86
CA SER A 30 -4.81 3.67 -8.19
C SER A 30 -3.93 3.76 -6.94
N VAL A 31 -4.38 4.47 -5.89
CA VAL A 31 -3.59 4.63 -4.67
C VAL A 31 -3.42 3.30 -3.93
N LEU A 32 -4.49 2.50 -3.80
CA LEU A 32 -4.40 1.18 -3.15
C LEU A 32 -3.40 0.26 -3.88
N LEU A 33 -3.44 0.25 -5.22
CA LEU A 33 -2.52 -0.56 -6.03
C LEU A 33 -1.08 -0.07 -5.88
N THR A 34 -0.83 1.23 -5.94
CA THR A 34 0.51 1.80 -5.75
C THR A 34 1.09 1.41 -4.39
N LEU A 35 0.33 1.58 -3.30
CA LEU A 35 0.77 1.21 -1.95
C LEU A 35 1.09 -0.29 -1.84
N ALA A 36 0.24 -1.15 -2.42
CA ALA A 36 0.48 -2.59 -2.46
C ALA A 36 1.77 -2.95 -3.21
N CYS A 37 1.99 -2.39 -4.41
CA CYS A 37 3.20 -2.63 -5.20
C CYS A 37 4.46 -2.15 -4.49
N CYS A 38 4.46 -0.95 -3.91
CA CYS A 38 5.60 -0.42 -3.16
C CYS A 38 5.93 -1.29 -1.94
N TYR A 39 4.91 -1.74 -1.20
CA TYR A 39 5.10 -2.61 -0.05
C TYR A 39 5.68 -3.98 -0.46
N LEU A 40 5.14 -4.60 -1.52
CA LEU A 40 5.63 -5.87 -2.03
C LEU A 40 7.08 -5.78 -2.50
N MET A 41 7.43 -4.75 -3.28
CA MET A 41 8.81 -4.51 -3.72
C MET A 41 9.76 -4.41 -2.53
N TRP A 42 9.42 -3.61 -1.53
CA TRP A 42 10.25 -3.45 -0.32
C TRP A 42 10.35 -4.74 0.50
N MET A 43 9.23 -5.44 0.71
CA MET A 43 9.21 -6.64 1.56
C MET A 43 9.96 -7.80 0.92
N ILE A 44 9.84 -7.98 -0.40
CA ILE A 44 10.55 -9.05 -1.13
C ILE A 44 12.07 -8.82 -1.05
N THR A 45 12.54 -7.59 -1.30
CA THR A 45 13.98 -7.30 -1.22
C THR A 45 14.51 -7.41 0.20
N TYR A 46 13.72 -7.03 1.21
CA TYR A 46 14.07 -7.27 2.62
C TYR A 46 14.18 -8.76 2.93
N LEU A 47 13.19 -9.57 2.54
CA LEU A 47 13.17 -11.02 2.79
C LEU A 47 14.37 -11.73 2.18
N ALA A 48 14.81 -11.31 0.99
CA ALA A 48 15.99 -11.84 0.34
C ALA A 48 17.28 -11.65 1.15
N GLN A 49 17.28 -10.76 2.15
CA GLN A 49 18.44 -10.43 2.97
C GLN A 49 18.39 -11.01 4.39
N VAL A 50 17.26 -11.56 4.86
CA VAL A 50 17.12 -11.95 6.29
C VAL A 50 18.02 -13.13 6.68
N HIS A 51 18.31 -14.02 5.72
CA HIS A 51 19.26 -15.11 5.89
C HIS A 51 20.14 -15.18 4.64
N PRO A 52 21.19 -14.35 4.56
CA PRO A 52 22.12 -14.43 3.45
C PRO A 52 22.90 -15.76 3.51
N LEU A 53 23.42 -16.17 2.35
CA LEU A 53 24.30 -17.33 2.19
C LEU A 53 25.46 -17.31 3.20
#